data_AF-A0A3B8PJ04-F1
#
_entry.id   AF-A0A3B8PJ04-F1
#
_cell.length_a   1.000
_cell.length_b   1.000
_cell.length_c   1.000
_cell.angle_alpha   90.00
_cell.angle_beta   90.00
_cell.angle_gamma   90.00
#
_symmetry.space_group_name_H-M   'P 1'
#
loop_
_entity.id
_entity.type
_entity.pdbx_description
1 polymer ?
#
loop_
_entity_poly.entity_id
_entity_poly.type
_entity_poly.pdbx_seq_one_letter_code
_entity_poly.pdbx_strand_id
1 'polypeptide(L)'
;MQFGPGLQPLLPYRDDLCVLEGLFNAQSVANPSAHLGRMPNLLSGAWVSLDQNDLRVGRTMDQVLAQRIGKHTALPSLVLGIEPTELRLEDGLSMLYGSCISWSSPTRPTTKEIYPSRAFDAIVGNRRQAGLDRTILDQVLADAKSLRPQLAVRDRVKLDEYLESIRDIERRIDRAANEERLEGWRPTLTKADMPRPPNEIPQNVPDHMRLILDLIVLAFRMDRTRIA
;
A
#
# COMPACT_ATOMS: atom_id res chain seq x y z
N MET A 1 -32.06 -11.28 -1.31
CA MET A 1 -31.17 -10.18 -0.86
C MET A 1 -31.52 -8.94 -1.67
N GLN A 2 -31.83 -7.82 -1.04
CA GLN A 2 -32.14 -6.57 -1.75
C GLN A 2 -30.93 -5.64 -1.63
N PHE A 3 -30.26 -5.39 -2.74
CA PHE A 3 -29.15 -4.44 -2.77
C PHE A 3 -29.66 -3.00 -2.70
N GLY A 4 -29.03 -2.19 -1.87
CA GLY A 4 -29.20 -0.74 -1.88
C GLY A 4 -28.61 -0.11 -3.15
N PRO A 5 -28.86 1.19 -3.41
CA PRO A 5 -28.48 1.86 -4.66
C PRO A 5 -26.96 1.79 -4.94
N GLY A 6 -26.11 1.82 -3.90
CA GLY A 6 -24.66 1.72 -4.06
C GLY A 6 -24.15 0.36 -4.53
N LEU A 7 -24.92 -0.72 -4.31
CA LEU A 7 -24.56 -2.09 -4.72
C LEU A 7 -25.29 -2.51 -6.01
N GLN A 8 -26.04 -1.61 -6.64
CA GLN A 8 -26.75 -1.89 -7.88
C GLN A 8 -25.85 -2.42 -9.01
N PRO A 9 -24.61 -1.92 -9.22
CA PRO A 9 -23.71 -2.47 -10.24
C PRO A 9 -23.33 -3.94 -10.01
N LEU A 10 -23.52 -4.47 -8.79
CA LEU A 10 -23.18 -5.84 -8.43
C LEU A 10 -24.34 -6.82 -8.60
N LEU A 11 -25.54 -6.37 -8.99
CA LEU A 11 -26.71 -7.22 -9.20
C LEU A 11 -26.48 -8.43 -10.12
N PRO A 12 -25.67 -8.35 -11.20
CA PRO A 12 -25.37 -9.51 -12.03
C PRO A 12 -24.66 -10.64 -11.29
N TYR A 13 -23.99 -10.33 -10.17
CA TYR A 13 -23.19 -11.27 -9.37
C TYR A 13 -23.85 -11.63 -8.04
N ARG A 14 -25.14 -11.30 -7.86
CA ARG A 14 -25.85 -11.47 -6.57
C ARG A 14 -25.79 -12.88 -6.00
N ASP A 15 -25.69 -13.90 -6.86
CA ASP A 15 -25.68 -15.31 -6.48
C ASP A 15 -24.27 -15.75 -6.03
N ASP A 16 -23.24 -14.95 -6.30
CA ASP A 16 -21.84 -15.13 -5.90
C ASP A 16 -21.45 -14.26 -4.68
N LEU A 17 -22.40 -13.53 -4.09
CA LEU A 17 -22.14 -12.56 -3.04
C LEU A 17 -22.71 -12.99 -1.68
N CYS A 18 -21.90 -12.79 -0.64
CA CYS A 18 -22.34 -12.89 0.75
C CYS A 18 -22.26 -11.50 1.39
N VAL A 19 -23.40 -10.95 1.80
CA VAL A 19 -23.48 -9.65 2.48
C VAL A 19 -23.54 -9.89 3.99
N LEU A 20 -22.58 -9.33 4.71
CA LEU A 20 -22.52 -9.35 6.17
C LEU A 20 -23.00 -8.00 6.70
N GLU A 21 -23.99 -8.03 7.59
CA GLU A 21 -24.58 -6.83 8.20
C GLU A 21 -24.28 -6.79 9.71
N GLY A 22 -24.42 -5.60 10.31
CA GLY A 22 -24.24 -5.42 11.76
C GLY A 22 -22.79 -5.42 12.23
N LEU A 23 -21.81 -5.42 11.32
CA LEU A 23 -20.40 -5.29 11.65
C LEU A 23 -20.09 -3.83 12.01
N PHE A 24 -19.41 -3.62 13.13
CA PHE A 24 -18.87 -2.32 13.53
C PHE A 24 -17.52 -2.49 14.23
N ASN A 25 -16.73 -1.42 14.24
CA ASN A 25 -15.47 -1.37 14.97
C ASN A 25 -15.66 -0.55 16.26
N ALA A 26 -15.67 -1.23 17.41
CA ALA A 26 -15.86 -0.60 18.71
C ALA A 26 -14.76 0.42 19.07
N GLN A 27 -13.51 0.17 18.68
CA GLN A 27 -12.38 1.08 18.92
C GLN A 27 -12.58 2.41 18.17
N SER A 28 -13.00 2.32 16.90
CA SER A 28 -13.32 3.47 16.05
C SER A 28 -14.50 4.28 16.58
N VAL A 29 -15.55 3.60 17.06
CA VAL A 29 -16.74 4.25 17.66
C VAL A 29 -16.40 4.97 18.97
N ALA A 30 -15.56 4.38 19.81
CA ALA A 30 -15.14 4.97 21.08
C ALA A 30 -14.12 6.11 20.93
N ASN A 31 -13.48 6.25 19.77
CA ASN A 31 -12.47 7.28 19.55
C ASN A 31 -13.12 8.66 19.33
N PRO A 32 -12.64 9.72 20.01
CA PRO A 32 -13.21 11.07 19.89
C PRO A 32 -12.97 11.73 18.52
N SER A 33 -11.92 11.37 17.78
CA SER A 33 -11.71 11.92 16.43
C SER A 33 -12.58 11.18 15.41
N ALA A 34 -13.55 11.90 14.84
CA ALA A 34 -14.47 11.36 13.86
C ALA A 34 -13.81 11.01 12.52
N HIS A 35 -12.66 11.61 12.21
CA HIS A 35 -11.91 11.36 10.99
C HIS A 35 -10.75 10.39 11.25
N LEU A 36 -9.78 10.82 12.07
CA LEU A 36 -8.51 10.12 12.23
C LEU A 36 -8.63 8.87 13.12
N GLY A 37 -9.62 8.82 14.01
CA GLY A 37 -9.96 7.60 14.77
C GLY A 37 -10.55 6.47 13.91
N ARG A 38 -11.00 6.78 12.67
CA ARG A 38 -11.79 5.87 11.84
C ARG A 38 -11.09 5.43 10.57
N MET A 39 -10.37 6.33 9.89
CA MET A 39 -9.70 6.05 8.62
C MET A 39 -8.74 4.83 8.64
N PRO A 40 -7.75 4.74 9.55
CA PRO A 40 -6.84 3.60 9.57
C PRO A 40 -7.52 2.33 10.09
N ASN A 41 -8.66 2.49 10.77
CA ASN A 41 -9.46 1.41 11.31
C ASN A 41 -10.23 0.62 10.26
N LEU A 42 -10.24 1.07 9.00
CA LEU A 42 -10.72 0.30 7.86
C LEU A 42 -10.01 -1.06 7.74
N LEU A 43 -8.69 -1.09 7.95
CA LEU A 43 -7.88 -2.31 7.81
C LEU A 43 -7.16 -2.72 9.11
N SER A 44 -7.05 -1.84 10.11
CA SER A 44 -6.33 -2.12 11.35
C SER A 44 -7.21 -2.76 12.44
N GLY A 45 -8.44 -2.27 12.62
CA GLY A 45 -9.32 -2.74 13.69
C GLY A 45 -8.92 -2.35 15.12
N ALA A 46 -7.86 -1.54 15.28
CA ALA A 46 -7.21 -1.28 16.56
C ALA A 46 -7.28 0.20 17.00
N TRP A 47 -6.96 0.47 18.27
CA TRP A 47 -7.08 1.81 18.85
C TRP A 47 -6.08 2.78 18.22
N VAL A 48 -6.58 3.91 17.71
CA VAL A 48 -5.76 5.04 17.27
C VAL A 48 -5.35 5.84 18.50
N SER A 49 -4.04 5.94 18.74
CA SER A 49 -3.49 6.71 19.86
C SER A 49 -3.92 8.17 19.78
N LEU A 50 -4.29 8.72 20.94
CA LEU A 50 -4.63 10.15 21.10
C LEU A 50 -3.41 11.01 21.47
N ASP A 51 -2.27 10.37 21.75
CA ASP A 51 -1.03 11.08 22.06
C ASP A 51 -0.32 11.48 20.76
N GLN A 52 -0.09 12.78 20.60
CA GLN A 52 0.63 13.36 19.45
C GLN A 52 2.06 12.84 19.31
N ASN A 53 2.67 12.40 20.42
CA ASN A 53 4.02 11.85 20.43
C ASN A 53 4.04 10.34 20.18
N ASP A 54 2.88 9.70 20.07
CA ASP A 54 2.75 8.26 19.85
C ASP A 54 1.92 7.96 18.60
N LEU A 55 2.61 7.85 17.47
CA LEU A 55 2.01 7.39 16.22
C LEU A 55 1.77 5.88 16.29
N ARG A 56 0.58 5.47 16.72
CA ARG A 56 0.18 4.07 16.89
C ARG A 56 -1.29 3.82 16.55
N VAL A 57 -1.53 2.80 15.73
CA VAL A 57 -2.88 2.25 15.50
C VAL A 57 -2.87 0.72 15.53
N GLY A 58 -1.93 0.07 14.85
CA GLY A 58 -1.91 -1.39 14.69
C GLY A 58 -1.43 -1.78 13.28
N ARG A 59 -0.92 -3.01 13.13
CA ARG A 59 -0.62 -3.56 11.81
C ARG A 59 -1.93 -3.91 11.11
N THR A 60 -2.07 -3.51 9.86
CA THR A 60 -3.30 -3.70 9.09
C THR A 60 -3.39 -5.09 8.46
N MET A 61 -4.61 -5.56 8.22
CA MET A 61 -4.87 -6.92 7.75
C MET A 61 -4.30 -7.20 6.35
N ASP A 62 -4.31 -6.22 5.45
CA ASP A 62 -3.62 -6.30 4.14
C ASP A 62 -2.13 -6.63 4.31
N GLN A 63 -1.46 -6.00 5.29
CA GLN A 63 -0.04 -6.24 5.56
C GLN A 63 0.19 -7.59 6.27
N VAL A 64 -0.73 -8.02 7.14
CA VAL A 64 -0.71 -9.38 7.73
C VAL A 64 -0.83 -10.43 6.62
N LEU A 65 -1.74 -10.23 5.67
CA LEU A 65 -1.90 -11.12 4.53
C LEU A 65 -0.68 -11.10 3.62
N ALA A 66 -0.10 -9.93 3.34
CA ALA A 66 1.08 -9.79 2.48
C ALA A 66 2.29 -10.58 3.00
N GLN A 67 2.45 -10.64 4.33
CA GLN A 67 3.49 -11.46 4.97
C GLN A 67 3.27 -12.96 4.76
N ARG A 68 2.03 -13.42 4.70
CA ARG A 68 1.69 -14.85 4.58
C ARG A 68 1.66 -15.32 3.13
N ILE A 69 0.97 -14.58 2.27
CA ILE A 69 0.68 -15.01 0.88
C ILE A 69 1.38 -14.17 -0.18
N GLY A 70 1.92 -12.99 0.15
CA GLY A 70 2.57 -12.10 -0.82
C GLY A 70 3.90 -12.63 -1.38
N LYS A 71 4.42 -13.76 -0.87
CA LYS A 71 5.53 -14.51 -1.51
C LYS A 71 5.10 -15.23 -2.80
N HIS A 72 3.80 -15.32 -3.03
CA HIS A 72 3.20 -15.95 -4.20
C HIS A 72 2.92 -14.96 -5.31
N THR A 73 3.48 -13.75 -5.32
CA THR A 73 3.35 -12.76 -6.39
C THR A 73 4.57 -11.85 -6.41
N ALA A 74 4.84 -11.18 -7.54
CA ALA A 74 5.97 -10.25 -7.67
C ALA A 74 5.84 -9.06 -6.72
N LEU A 75 4.62 -8.52 -6.57
CA LEU A 75 4.26 -7.49 -5.61
C LEU A 75 3.54 -8.15 -4.43
N PRO A 76 4.11 -8.12 -3.20
CA PRO A 76 3.48 -8.76 -2.04
C PRO A 76 2.21 -8.03 -1.57
N SER A 77 2.18 -6.71 -1.77
CA SER A 77 1.09 -5.79 -1.47
C SER A 77 1.24 -4.60 -2.41
N LEU A 78 0.14 -4.18 -3.05
CA LEU A 78 0.11 -3.02 -3.93
C LEU A 78 -0.63 -1.88 -3.22
N VAL A 79 0.08 -1.11 -2.40
CA VAL A 79 -0.52 0.01 -1.67
C VAL A 79 -0.58 1.25 -2.56
N LEU A 80 -1.79 1.71 -2.86
CA LEU A 80 -2.05 2.82 -3.78
C LEU A 80 -2.77 3.97 -3.09
N GLY A 81 -2.71 5.16 -3.69
CA GLY A 81 -3.47 6.32 -3.26
C GLY A 81 -3.66 7.31 -4.40
N ILE A 82 -4.46 8.34 -4.13
CA ILE A 82 -4.73 9.44 -5.08
C ILE A 82 -4.20 10.79 -4.57
N GLU A 83 -3.86 10.88 -3.29
CA GLU A 83 -3.44 12.12 -2.64
C GLU A 83 -2.10 11.92 -1.93
N PRO A 84 -1.24 12.95 -1.85
CA PRO A 84 0.00 12.87 -1.10
C PRO A 84 -0.26 12.59 0.39
N THR A 85 0.77 12.10 1.08
CA THR A 85 0.69 11.96 2.54
C THR A 85 0.84 13.32 3.20
N GLU A 86 -0.14 13.71 4.01
CA GLU A 86 -0.12 14.99 4.72
C GLU A 86 0.63 14.86 6.06
N LEU A 87 1.51 15.83 6.33
CA LEU A 87 2.33 15.92 7.54
C LEU A 87 1.87 17.05 8.47
N ARG A 88 0.56 17.28 8.53
CA ARG A 88 -0.07 18.23 9.47
C ARG A 88 -0.79 17.50 10.60
N LEU A 89 -1.32 18.28 11.53
CA LEU A 89 -2.27 17.80 12.53
C LEU A 89 -3.71 18.09 12.11
N GLU A 90 -4.62 17.23 12.54
CA GLU A 90 -6.08 17.38 12.43
C GLU A 90 -6.69 16.78 13.70
N ASP A 91 -7.65 17.47 14.33
CA ASP A 91 -8.19 17.07 15.64
C ASP A 91 -7.12 16.81 16.73
N GLY A 92 -5.93 17.42 16.59
CA GLY A 92 -4.80 17.15 17.46
C GLY A 92 -4.13 15.80 17.27
N LEU A 93 -4.38 15.08 16.17
CA LEU A 93 -3.71 13.84 15.78
C LEU A 93 -2.97 14.00 14.45
N SER A 94 -2.01 13.12 14.18
CA SER A 94 -1.24 13.16 12.93
C SER A 94 -2.11 12.79 11.72
N MET A 95 -2.03 13.58 10.65
CA MET A 95 -2.65 13.25 9.36
C MET A 95 -2.11 11.99 8.71
N LEU A 96 -1.05 11.37 9.24
CA LEU A 96 -0.65 10.02 8.85
C LEU A 96 -1.77 8.99 9.08
N TYR A 97 -2.63 9.18 10.07
CA TYR A 97 -3.81 8.33 10.27
C TYR A 97 -4.85 8.51 9.16
N GLY A 98 -5.03 9.73 8.64
CA GLY A 98 -5.98 10.03 7.56
C GLY A 98 -5.44 9.74 6.17
N SER A 99 -4.12 9.88 6.01
CA SER A 99 -3.42 9.73 4.74
C SER A 99 -3.06 8.28 4.39
N CYS A 100 -3.10 7.37 5.36
CA CYS A 100 -2.61 5.99 5.21
C CYS A 100 -3.57 4.99 5.85
N ILE A 101 -4.18 4.14 5.02
CA ILE A 101 -5.02 3.02 5.49
C ILE A 101 -4.21 1.74 5.77
N SER A 102 -3.03 1.60 5.16
CA SER A 102 -2.14 0.43 5.31
C SER A 102 -0.99 0.72 6.26
N TRP A 103 -0.70 -0.21 7.17
CA TRP A 103 0.31 -0.09 8.23
C TRP A 103 1.10 -1.39 8.38
N SER A 104 2.38 -1.35 8.00
CA SER A 104 3.32 -2.48 8.05
C SER A 104 3.67 -2.92 9.49
N SER A 105 3.53 -2.02 10.46
CA SER A 105 3.68 -2.30 11.89
C SER A 105 2.70 -1.41 12.68
N PRO A 106 2.54 -1.64 13.99
CA PRO A 106 1.68 -0.79 14.82
C PRO A 106 1.98 0.71 14.76
N THR A 107 3.21 1.09 14.40
CA THR A 107 3.69 2.48 14.41
C THR A 107 4.24 2.95 13.07
N ARG A 108 4.20 2.10 12.02
CA ARG A 108 4.79 2.41 10.71
C ARG A 108 3.75 2.30 9.59
N PRO A 109 3.24 3.42 9.04
CA PRO A 109 2.37 3.38 7.87
C PRO A 109 3.14 2.82 6.68
N THR A 110 2.44 2.15 5.78
CA THR A 110 3.01 1.66 4.53
C THR A 110 2.95 2.77 3.48
N THR A 111 4.06 3.01 2.78
CA THR A 111 4.12 3.99 1.70
C THR A 111 3.17 3.59 0.57
N LYS A 112 2.31 4.54 0.17
CA LYS A 112 1.40 4.40 -0.97
C LYS A 112 2.01 5.00 -2.23
N GLU A 113 1.80 4.36 -3.36
CA GLU A 113 2.13 4.91 -4.68
C GLU A 113 0.95 5.73 -5.21
N ILE A 114 1.20 6.98 -5.57
CA ILE A 114 0.18 7.91 -6.06
C ILE A 114 0.34 8.21 -7.56
N TYR A 115 1.51 7.92 -8.13
CA TYR A 115 1.80 8.13 -9.54
C TYR A 115 1.36 6.89 -10.34
N PRO A 116 0.34 7.01 -11.22
CA PRO A 116 -0.16 5.87 -11.97
C PRO A 116 0.89 5.23 -12.87
N SER A 117 1.81 6.02 -13.43
CA SER A 117 2.92 5.52 -14.26
C SER A 117 3.87 4.60 -13.49
N ARG A 118 4.22 4.97 -12.25
CA ARG A 118 5.09 4.16 -11.38
C ARG A 118 4.41 2.88 -10.93
N ALA A 119 3.12 2.96 -10.59
CA ALA A 119 2.30 1.80 -10.29
C ALA A 119 2.23 0.84 -11.50
N PHE A 120 1.97 1.37 -12.70
CA PHE A 120 1.98 0.60 -13.94
C PHE A 120 3.32 -0.09 -14.19
N ASP A 121 4.44 0.63 -14.06
CA ASP A 121 5.78 0.08 -14.29
C ASP A 121 6.11 -1.04 -13.29
N ALA A 122 5.66 -0.91 -12.04
CA ALA A 122 5.79 -1.94 -11.02
C ALA A 122 4.93 -3.18 -11.34
N ILE A 123 3.74 -2.99 -11.89
CA ILE A 123 2.84 -4.09 -12.32
C ILE A 123 3.41 -4.80 -13.54
N VAL A 124 3.78 -4.08 -14.60
CA VAL A 124 4.23 -4.71 -15.85
C VAL A 124 5.62 -5.30 -15.71
N GLY A 125 6.47 -4.74 -14.84
CA GLY A 125 7.83 -5.21 -14.59
C GLY A 125 8.82 -4.59 -15.58
N ASN A 126 9.13 -3.30 -15.41
CA ASN A 126 10.16 -2.64 -16.21
C ASN A 126 11.58 -3.02 -15.72
N ARG A 127 12.15 -4.09 -16.28
CA ARG A 127 13.48 -4.62 -15.92
C ARG A 127 14.63 -3.59 -16.04
N ARG A 128 14.49 -2.58 -16.91
CA ARG A 128 15.51 -1.53 -17.08
C ARG A 128 15.53 -0.57 -15.89
N GLN A 129 14.37 -0.28 -15.32
CA GLN A 129 14.22 0.53 -14.11
C GLN A 129 14.80 -0.22 -12.90
N ALA A 130 14.49 -1.51 -12.77
CA ALA A 130 14.94 -2.35 -11.65
C ALA A 130 16.48 -2.41 -11.50
N GLY A 131 17.24 -2.43 -12.60
CA GLY A 131 18.70 -2.41 -12.56
C GLY A 131 19.29 -1.06 -12.12
N LEU A 132 18.68 0.05 -12.56
CA LEU A 132 19.05 1.40 -12.13
C LEU A 132 18.73 1.60 -10.64
N ASP A 133 17.54 1.19 -10.22
CA ASP A 133 17.10 1.27 -8.82
C ASP A 133 18.07 0.50 -7.91
N ARG A 134 18.48 -0.72 -8.28
CA ARG A 134 19.45 -1.51 -7.50
C ARG A 134 20.78 -0.79 -7.29
N THR A 135 21.31 -0.14 -8.33
CA THR A 135 22.60 0.57 -8.25
C THR A 135 22.51 1.79 -7.34
N ILE A 136 21.40 2.53 -7.38
CA ILE A 136 21.15 3.68 -6.51
C ILE A 136 20.96 3.19 -5.05
N LEU A 137 20.23 2.11 -4.84
CA LEU A 137 20.03 1.52 -3.50
C LEU A 137 21.36 1.08 -2.88
N ASP A 138 22.24 0.43 -3.66
CA ASP A 138 23.59 0.03 -3.21
C ASP A 138 24.41 1.25 -2.75
N GLN A 139 24.34 2.37 -3.49
CA GLN A 139 25.01 3.62 -3.10
C GLN A 139 24.43 4.20 -1.81
N VAL A 140 23.10 4.31 -1.71
CA VAL A 140 22.42 4.85 -0.51
C VAL A 140 22.70 3.99 0.72
N LEU A 141 22.76 2.67 0.57
CA LEU A 141 23.12 1.75 1.66
C LEU A 141 24.58 1.93 2.11
N ALA A 142 25.51 2.13 1.16
CA ALA A 142 26.91 2.41 1.48
C ALA A 142 27.05 3.73 2.26
N ASP A 143 26.38 4.79 1.79
CA ASP A 143 26.38 6.10 2.45
C ASP A 143 25.78 6.00 3.85
N ALA A 144 24.63 5.36 4.00
CA ALA A 144 23.98 5.17 5.29
C ALA A 144 24.86 4.39 6.27
N LYS A 145 25.58 3.36 5.81
CA LYS A 145 26.50 2.58 6.63
C LYS A 145 27.69 3.42 7.12
N SER A 146 28.19 4.33 6.29
CA SER A 146 29.28 5.26 6.67
C SER A 146 28.84 6.36 7.63
N LEU A 147 27.57 6.79 7.53
CA LEU A 147 26.98 7.83 8.38
C LEU A 147 26.58 7.29 9.76
N ARG A 148 26.08 6.06 9.84
CA ARG A 148 25.58 5.42 11.08
C ARG A 148 26.51 5.56 12.31
N PRO A 149 27.84 5.34 12.25
CA PRO A 149 28.71 5.52 13.41
C PRO A 149 28.81 6.97 13.89
N GLN A 150 28.57 7.95 13.02
CA GLN A 150 28.65 9.39 13.32
C GLN A 150 27.38 9.94 13.99
N LEU A 151 26.29 9.17 13.99
CA LEU A 151 25.01 9.57 14.54
C LEU A 151 24.86 9.22 16.03
N ALA A 152 24.11 10.06 16.75
CA ALA A 152 23.65 9.79 18.10
C ALA A 152 22.66 8.61 18.13
N VAL A 153 22.48 7.97 19.30
CA VAL A 153 21.62 6.78 19.46
C VAL A 153 20.18 7.04 18.97
N ARG A 154 19.62 8.21 19.27
CA ARG A 154 18.26 8.58 18.84
C ARG A 154 18.13 8.65 17.31
N ASP A 155 19.13 9.20 16.63
CA ASP A 155 19.09 9.38 15.18
C ASP A 155 19.36 8.07 14.43
N ARG A 156 20.13 7.16 15.05
CA ARG A 156 20.31 5.79 14.52
C ARG A 156 18.99 5.04 14.39
N VAL A 157 18.04 5.24 15.30
CA VAL A 157 16.71 4.64 15.20
C VAL A 157 15.98 5.12 13.93
N LYS A 158 16.06 6.43 13.63
CA LYS A 158 15.45 7.00 12.42
C LYS A 158 16.15 6.55 11.14
N LEU A 159 17.48 6.43 11.16
CA LEU A 159 18.24 5.87 10.06
C LEU A 159 17.87 4.39 9.82
N ASP A 160 17.74 3.59 10.88
CA ASP A 160 17.36 2.19 10.77
C ASP A 160 15.92 2.04 10.24
N GLU A 161 14.98 2.92 10.63
CA GLU A 161 13.63 2.99 10.03
C GLU A 161 13.67 3.29 8.52
N TYR A 162 14.50 4.25 8.11
CA TYR A 162 14.70 4.61 6.70
C TYR A 162 15.31 3.44 5.90
N LEU A 163 16.35 2.78 6.43
CA LEU A 163 17.00 1.65 5.76
C LEU A 163 16.09 0.44 5.65
N GLU A 164 15.18 0.23 6.59
CA GLU A 164 14.19 -0.84 6.46
C GLU A 164 13.18 -0.53 5.34
N SER A 165 12.83 0.74 5.11
CA SER A 165 11.99 1.13 3.95
C SER A 165 12.69 0.88 2.60
N ILE A 166 14.01 1.05 2.56
CA ILE A 166 14.86 0.76 1.38
C ILE A 166 14.93 -0.75 1.11
N ARG A 167 15.13 -1.57 2.15
CA ARG A 167 15.15 -3.03 2.01
C ARG A 167 13.85 -3.60 1.47
N ASP A 168 12.72 -3.01 1.83
CA ASP A 168 11.42 -3.41 1.28
C ASP A 168 11.35 -3.16 -0.23
N ILE A 169 12.03 -2.14 -0.76
CA ILE A 169 12.17 -1.87 -2.20
C ILE A 169 13.09 -2.91 -2.88
N GLU A 170 14.25 -3.21 -2.29
CA GLU A 170 15.18 -4.23 -2.82
C GLU A 170 14.52 -5.60 -2.92
N ARG A 171 13.82 -6.04 -1.88
CA ARG A 171 13.08 -7.31 -1.88
C ARG A 171 12.03 -7.37 -3.00
N ARG A 172 11.43 -6.23 -3.37
CA ARG A 172 10.49 -6.16 -4.50
C ARG A 172 11.22 -6.33 -5.83
N ILE A 173 12.37 -5.69 -6.01
CA ILE A 173 13.21 -5.81 -7.21
C ILE A 173 13.66 -7.27 -7.40
N ASP A 174 14.17 -7.91 -6.35
CA ASP A 174 14.64 -9.30 -6.40
C ASP A 174 13.50 -10.29 -6.70
N ARG A 175 12.29 -10.04 -6.18
CA ARG A 175 11.12 -10.89 -6.48
C ARG A 175 10.62 -10.74 -7.91
N ALA A 176 10.62 -9.53 -8.45
CA ALA A 176 10.27 -9.29 -9.85
C ALA A 176 11.26 -9.96 -10.83
N ALA A 177 12.49 -10.24 -10.39
CA ALA A 177 13.48 -10.96 -11.19
C ALA A 177 13.25 -12.50 -11.20
N ASN A 178 12.63 -13.06 -10.16
CA ASN A 178 12.48 -14.51 -9.95
C ASN A 178 11.14 -15.09 -10.46
N GLU A 179 10.60 -14.57 -11.56
CA GLU A 179 9.32 -14.99 -12.16
C GLU A 179 9.38 -16.36 -12.87
N GLU A 180 9.86 -17.40 -12.20
CA GLU A 180 9.72 -18.78 -12.67
C GLU A 180 8.71 -19.51 -11.79
N ARG A 181 7.52 -19.76 -12.33
CA ARG A 181 6.50 -20.60 -11.68
C ARG A 181 6.11 -21.74 -12.59
N LEU A 182 6.38 -22.95 -12.11
CA LEU A 182 6.03 -24.20 -12.78
C LEU A 182 4.58 -24.64 -12.50
N GLU A 183 3.98 -24.18 -11.38
CA GLU A 183 2.61 -24.55 -10.95
C GLU A 183 1.87 -23.39 -10.26
N GLY A 184 0.53 -23.34 -10.41
CA GLY A 184 -0.35 -22.36 -9.75
C GLY A 184 -1.35 -21.65 -10.68
N TRP A 185 -2.08 -20.67 -10.11
CA TRP A 185 -2.98 -19.77 -10.85
C TRP A 185 -2.24 -19.09 -12.00
N ARG A 186 -2.81 -19.14 -13.21
CA ARG A 186 -2.22 -18.49 -14.39
C ARG A 186 -2.84 -17.11 -14.57
N PRO A 187 -2.03 -16.09 -14.92
CA PRO A 187 -2.57 -14.77 -15.18
C PRO A 187 -3.52 -14.82 -16.39
N THR A 188 -4.62 -14.09 -16.30
CA THR A 188 -5.56 -13.89 -17.41
C THR A 188 -4.92 -13.04 -18.51
N LEU A 189 -3.98 -12.15 -18.14
CA LEU A 189 -3.21 -11.31 -19.05
C LEU A 189 -1.71 -11.52 -18.87
N THR A 190 -1.00 -11.83 -19.96
CA THR A 190 0.47 -11.88 -19.97
C THR A 190 1.10 -10.54 -20.36
N LYS A 191 0.33 -9.64 -20.98
CA LYS A 191 0.72 -8.28 -21.35
C LYS A 191 -0.39 -7.32 -20.94
N ALA A 192 0.00 -6.10 -20.56
CA ALA A 192 -0.97 -5.05 -20.27
C ALA A 192 -1.82 -4.74 -21.51
N ASP A 193 -3.12 -4.63 -21.31
CA ASP A 193 -4.11 -4.24 -22.32
C ASP A 193 -4.50 -2.76 -22.24
N MET A 194 -3.73 -1.97 -21.48
CA MET A 194 -3.84 -0.52 -21.38
C MET A 194 -2.49 0.15 -21.66
N PRO A 195 -2.47 1.39 -22.18
CA PRO A 195 -1.25 2.14 -22.36
C PRO A 195 -0.63 2.52 -21.00
N ARG A 196 0.70 2.68 -20.98
CA ARG A 196 1.39 3.23 -19.81
C ARG A 196 0.87 4.65 -19.55
N PRO A 197 0.44 4.99 -18.32
CA PRO A 197 0.02 6.34 -17.98
C PRO A 197 1.14 7.39 -18.14
N PRO A 198 0.78 8.67 -18.33
CA PRO A 198 1.72 9.79 -18.25
C PRO A 198 2.38 9.88 -16.87
N ASN A 199 3.54 10.54 -16.78
CA ASN A 199 4.30 10.62 -15.53
C ASN A 199 3.66 11.58 -14.51
N GLU A 200 2.80 12.47 -14.98
CA GLU A 200 2.09 13.46 -14.20
C GLU A 200 0.93 12.83 -13.41
N ILE A 201 0.65 13.42 -12.24
CA ILE A 201 -0.54 13.06 -11.47
C ILE A 201 -1.76 13.73 -12.14
N PRO A 202 -2.81 12.95 -12.48
CA PRO A 202 -4.04 13.53 -13.01
C PRO A 202 -4.64 14.53 -12.01
N GLN A 203 -4.95 15.74 -12.47
CA GLN A 203 -5.53 16.80 -11.61
C GLN A 203 -7.04 16.60 -11.38
N ASN A 204 -7.70 15.86 -12.25
CA ASN A 204 -9.09 15.49 -12.09
C ASN A 204 -9.18 14.27 -11.15
N VAL A 205 -9.76 14.47 -9.97
CA VAL A 205 -9.85 13.43 -8.92
C VAL A 205 -10.62 12.18 -9.39
N PRO A 206 -11.81 12.28 -10.00
CA PRO A 206 -12.49 11.12 -10.58
C PRO A 206 -11.64 10.32 -11.58
N ASP A 207 -10.91 11.01 -12.48
CA ASP A 207 -10.06 10.33 -13.47
C ASP A 207 -8.87 9.64 -12.79
N HIS A 208 -8.26 10.25 -11.77
CA HIS A 208 -7.19 9.64 -10.99
C HIS A 208 -7.69 8.40 -10.23
N MET A 209 -8.83 8.49 -9.55
CA MET A 209 -9.48 7.37 -8.87
C MET A 209 -9.74 6.22 -9.84
N ARG A 210 -10.36 6.50 -10.99
CA ARG A 210 -10.65 5.49 -12.01
C ARG A 210 -9.37 4.82 -12.50
N LEU A 211 -8.33 5.60 -12.78
CA LEU A 211 -7.05 5.08 -13.25
C LEU A 211 -6.36 4.18 -12.20
N ILE A 212 -6.41 4.55 -10.91
CA ILE A 212 -5.90 3.70 -9.83
C ILE A 212 -6.69 2.39 -9.73
N LEU A 213 -8.02 2.43 -9.87
CA LEU A 213 -8.86 1.22 -9.90
C LEU A 213 -8.54 0.32 -11.11
N ASP A 214 -8.35 0.90 -12.29
CA ASP A 214 -7.97 0.16 -13.50
C ASP A 214 -6.60 -0.54 -13.30
N LEU A 215 -5.65 0.11 -12.61
CA LEU A 215 -4.36 -0.48 -12.26
C LEU A 215 -4.50 -1.62 -11.24
N ILE A 216 -5.41 -1.54 -10.27
CA ILE A 216 -5.72 -2.64 -9.35
C ILE A 216 -6.23 -3.85 -10.14
N VAL A 217 -7.18 -3.64 -11.05
CA VAL A 217 -7.72 -4.69 -11.91
C VAL A 217 -6.62 -5.30 -12.80
N LEU A 218 -5.76 -4.47 -13.40
CA LEU A 218 -4.62 -4.92 -14.18
C LEU A 218 -3.68 -5.80 -13.35
N ALA A 219 -3.34 -5.36 -12.13
CA ALA A 219 -2.46 -6.10 -11.24
C ALA A 219 -3.01 -7.49 -10.88
N PHE A 220 -4.32 -7.61 -10.66
CA PHE A 220 -4.97 -8.92 -10.43
C PHE A 220 -5.03 -9.78 -11.69
N ARG A 221 -5.40 -9.20 -12.85
CA ARG A 221 -5.47 -9.96 -14.13
C ARG A 221 -4.10 -10.45 -14.59
N MET A 222 -3.05 -9.72 -14.28
CA MET A 222 -1.65 -10.10 -14.56
C MET A 222 -1.01 -10.94 -13.45
N ASP A 223 -1.76 -11.30 -12.39
CA ASP A 223 -1.24 -12.03 -11.22
C ASP A 223 0.01 -11.40 -10.59
N ARG A 224 0.04 -10.07 -10.52
CA ARG A 224 1.17 -9.31 -9.99
C ARG A 224 1.07 -9.11 -8.48
N THR A 225 -0.14 -9.14 -7.93
CA THR A 225 -0.42 -9.11 -6.49
C THR A 225 -1.68 -9.91 -6.17
N ARG A 226 -1.85 -10.32 -4.91
CA ARG A 226 -3.13 -10.81 -4.36
C ARG A 226 -3.78 -9.82 -3.39
N ILE A 227 -3.11 -8.70 -3.14
CA ILE A 227 -3.45 -7.70 -2.13
C ILE A 227 -3.18 -6.32 -2.72
N ALA A 228 -4.21 -5.49 -2.80
CA ALA A 228 -4.14 -4.11 -3.30
C ALA A 228 -5.06 -3.22 -2.46
#